data_AF-A0AAU9QEB4-F1
#
_entry.id   AF-A0AAU9QEB4-F1
#
_cell.length_a   1.000
_cell.length_b   1.000
_cell.length_c   1.000
_cell.angle_alpha   90.00
_cell.angle_beta   90.00
_cell.angle_gamma   90.00
#
_symmetry.space_group_name_H-M   'P 1'
#
loop_
_entity.id
_entity.type
_entity.pdbx_description
1 polymer ?
#
loop_
_entity_poly.entity_id
_entity_poly.type
_entity_poly.pdbx_seq_one_letter_code
_entity_poly.pdbx_strand_id
1 'polypeptide(L)'
;MRFGWSLSALLVALSVQAQQPLKPLECQLTETPQDHFLFYREQMVYHSEQFAIFQNFKGRVSTQVDLKTGKLIRTTFIGEPFKPKYQILFGYCPDVSQILQIWMLSEVPYDN
;
A
#
# COMPACT_ATOMS: atom_id res chain seq x y z
N MET A 1 -15.51 11.22 -64.24
CA MET A 1 -16.28 10.12 -63.62
C MET A 1 -15.59 9.76 -62.31
N ARG A 2 -16.20 10.07 -61.15
CA ARG A 2 -15.59 9.88 -59.82
C ARG A 2 -16.05 8.52 -59.25
N PHE A 3 -15.09 7.60 -59.10
CA PHE A 3 -15.26 6.38 -58.30
C PHE A 3 -15.28 6.75 -56.81
N GLY A 4 -16.20 6.16 -56.06
CA GLY A 4 -16.29 6.33 -54.62
C GLY A 4 -15.19 5.59 -53.85
N TRP A 5 -15.39 5.51 -52.54
CA TRP A 5 -15.40 4.29 -51.72
C TRP A 5 -15.18 4.74 -50.27
N SER A 6 -16.18 4.47 -49.42
CA SER A 6 -16.13 4.70 -47.99
C SER A 6 -14.99 3.90 -47.36
N LEU A 7 -14.20 4.52 -46.47
CA LEU A 7 -13.44 3.77 -45.47
C LEU A 7 -13.66 4.38 -44.10
N SER A 8 -14.46 3.65 -43.32
CA SER A 8 -14.57 3.73 -41.87
C SER A 8 -13.19 3.71 -41.24
N ALA A 9 -12.83 4.78 -40.51
CA ALA A 9 -11.67 4.76 -39.63
C ALA A 9 -12.09 4.17 -38.28
N LEU A 10 -11.68 2.92 -38.12
CA LEU A 10 -11.63 2.07 -36.93
C LEU A 10 -11.41 2.85 -35.62
N LEU A 11 -12.37 2.74 -34.69
CA LEU A 11 -12.16 3.07 -33.28
C LEU A 11 -11.18 2.05 -32.69
N VAL A 12 -9.90 2.39 -32.61
CA VAL A 12 -8.94 1.65 -31.79
C VAL A 12 -9.25 2.00 -30.33
N ALA A 13 -10.20 1.28 -29.74
CA ALA A 13 -10.33 1.25 -28.29
C ALA A 13 -9.11 0.50 -27.75
N LEU A 14 -8.07 1.26 -27.38
CA LEU A 14 -7.02 0.76 -26.51
C LEU A 14 -7.71 0.35 -25.20
N SER A 15 -7.99 -0.94 -25.04
CA SER A 15 -8.32 -1.52 -23.75
C SER A 15 -7.05 -1.47 -22.89
N VAL A 16 -6.74 -0.28 -22.35
CA VAL A 16 -5.85 -0.17 -21.21
C VAL A 16 -6.60 -0.88 -20.10
N GLN A 17 -6.28 -2.15 -19.85
CA GLN A 17 -6.64 -2.82 -18.61
C GLN A 17 -5.92 -2.06 -17.50
N ALA A 18 -6.56 -0.99 -17.01
CA ALA A 18 -6.14 -0.31 -15.81
C ALA A 18 -6.23 -1.36 -14.69
N GLN A 19 -5.08 -1.91 -14.29
CA GLN A 19 -4.99 -2.68 -13.06
C GLN A 19 -5.60 -1.81 -11.96
N GLN A 20 -6.72 -2.28 -11.40
CA GLN A 20 -7.37 -1.60 -10.30
C GLN A 20 -6.32 -1.43 -9.19
N PRO A 21 -6.07 -0.20 -8.70
CA PRO A 21 -5.09 0.02 -7.65
C PRO A 21 -5.52 -0.77 -6.42
N LEU A 22 -4.59 -1.54 -5.85
CA LEU A 22 -4.84 -2.32 -4.65
C LEU A 22 -5.24 -1.39 -3.51
N LYS A 23 -6.28 -1.78 -2.76
CA LYS A 23 -6.69 -1.05 -1.56
C LYS A 23 -5.50 -0.93 -0.59
N PRO A 24 -5.19 0.28 -0.07
CA PRO A 24 -4.14 0.45 0.94
C PRO A 24 -4.54 -0.19 2.27
N LEU A 25 -3.55 -0.55 3.09
CA LEU A 25 -3.76 -0.94 4.47
C LEU A 25 -3.97 0.34 5.28
N GLU A 26 -5.15 0.46 5.86
CA GLU A 26 -5.48 1.57 6.74
C GLU A 26 -5.25 1.18 8.20
N CYS A 27 -4.64 2.07 8.96
CA CYS A 27 -4.38 1.89 10.39
C CYS A 27 -4.69 3.18 11.16
N GLN A 28 -5.06 3.05 12.42
CA GLN A 28 -5.40 4.16 13.31
C GLN A 28 -4.53 4.15 14.56
N LEU A 29 -4.23 5.33 15.12
CA LEU A 29 -3.51 5.41 16.41
C LEU A 29 -4.42 5.12 17.58
N THR A 30 -3.84 4.58 18.66
CA THR A 30 -4.56 4.35 19.90
C THR A 30 -4.90 5.66 20.61
N GLU A 31 -3.96 6.63 20.63
CA GLU A 31 -4.14 7.90 21.33
C GLU A 31 -4.96 8.92 20.53
N THR A 32 -4.92 8.83 19.20
CA THR A 32 -5.67 9.70 18.29
C THR A 32 -6.34 8.88 17.19
N PRO A 33 -7.47 8.22 17.48
CA PRO A 33 -8.14 7.31 16.53
C PRO A 33 -8.60 7.97 15.23
N GLN A 34 -8.77 9.31 15.23
CA GLN A 34 -9.04 10.11 14.05
C GLN A 34 -7.84 10.29 13.11
N ASP A 35 -6.63 9.94 13.55
CA ASP A 35 -5.42 10.00 12.73
C ASP A 35 -5.19 8.64 12.07
N HIS A 36 -5.41 8.60 10.75
CA HIS A 36 -5.27 7.41 9.94
C HIS A 36 -3.94 7.42 9.17
N PHE A 37 -3.28 6.26 9.11
CA PHE A 37 -2.13 5.99 8.27
C PHE A 37 -2.51 5.01 7.19
N LEU A 38 -2.11 5.33 5.96
CA LEU A 38 -2.23 4.43 4.81
C LEU A 38 -0.85 3.85 4.49
N PHE A 39 -0.78 2.53 4.44
CA PHE A 39 0.36 1.79 3.94
C PHE A 39 0.04 1.19 2.58
N TYR A 40 0.97 1.33 1.66
CA TYR A 40 0.89 0.74 0.32
C TYR A 40 1.82 -0.46 0.25
N ARG A 41 1.54 -1.38 -0.67
CA ARG A 41 2.31 -2.62 -0.83
C ARG A 41 3.81 -2.35 -0.99
N GLU A 42 4.17 -1.33 -1.75
CA GLU A 42 5.56 -0.95 -2.05
C GLU A 42 6.33 -0.47 -0.81
N GLN A 43 5.63 -0.16 0.28
CA GLN A 43 6.23 0.24 1.55
C GLN A 43 6.50 -0.95 2.46
N MET A 44 5.96 -2.14 2.16
CA MET A 44 6.18 -3.36 2.92
C MET A 44 7.57 -3.91 2.59
N VAL A 45 8.48 -3.86 3.56
CA VAL A 45 9.87 -4.29 3.40
C VAL A 45 10.14 -5.67 4.01
N TYR A 46 9.20 -6.19 4.79
CA TYR A 46 9.26 -7.52 5.38
C TYR A 46 7.85 -8.05 5.63
N HIS A 47 7.66 -9.36 5.47
CA HIS A 47 6.42 -10.06 5.75
C HIS A 47 6.70 -11.48 6.25
N SER A 48 5.92 -11.93 7.23
CA SER A 48 5.92 -13.29 7.79
C SER A 48 4.52 -13.64 8.30
N GLU A 49 4.32 -14.84 8.83
CA GLU A 49 3.04 -15.23 9.44
C GLU A 49 2.68 -14.44 10.72
N GLN A 50 3.65 -13.80 11.36
CA GLN A 50 3.45 -13.08 12.63
C GLN A 50 3.41 -11.57 12.47
N PHE A 51 4.27 -11.02 11.60
CA PHE A 51 4.41 -9.59 11.45
C PHE A 51 4.75 -9.16 10.01
N ALA A 52 4.28 -7.97 9.67
CA ALA A 52 4.73 -7.19 8.52
C ALA A 52 5.47 -5.93 9.00
N ILE A 53 6.45 -5.47 8.22
CA ILE A 53 7.17 -4.21 8.48
C ILE A 53 7.01 -3.30 7.28
N PHE A 54 6.58 -2.08 7.55
CA PHE A 54 6.42 -1.00 6.58
C PHE A 54 7.44 0.11 6.81
N GLN A 55 8.00 0.67 5.74
CA GLN A 55 8.88 1.83 5.82
C GLN A 55 8.40 3.00 4.96
N ASN A 56 8.48 4.20 5.53
CA ASN A 56 8.20 5.47 4.85
C ASN A 56 9.39 6.41 4.99
N PHE A 57 9.39 7.50 4.21
CA PHE A 57 10.37 8.60 4.32
C PHE A 57 11.84 8.11 4.28
N LYS A 58 12.17 7.23 3.33
CA LYS A 58 13.51 6.63 3.17
C LYS A 58 13.99 5.90 4.44
N GLY A 59 13.09 5.19 5.11
CA GLY A 59 13.39 4.40 6.31
C GLY A 59 13.40 5.18 7.61
N ARG A 60 13.14 6.49 7.61
CA ARG A 60 13.03 7.29 8.85
C ARG A 60 11.83 6.90 9.71
N VAL A 61 10.83 6.27 9.09
CA VAL A 61 9.68 5.73 9.79
C VAL A 61 9.58 4.24 9.49
N SER A 62 9.47 3.46 10.55
CA SER A 62 9.24 2.02 10.48
C SER A 62 7.99 1.68 11.28
N THR A 63 7.06 0.95 10.68
CA THR A 63 5.87 0.44 11.35
C THR A 63 5.88 -1.07 11.30
N GLN A 64 5.90 -1.70 12.47
CA GLN A 64 5.67 -3.14 12.62
C GLN A 64 4.20 -3.37 12.92
N VAL A 65 3.56 -4.29 12.21
CA VAL A 65 2.17 -4.70 12.42
C VAL A 65 2.13 -6.18 12.74
N ASP A 66 1.51 -6.55 13.85
CA ASP A 66 1.21 -7.93 14.21
C ASP A 66 -0.01 -8.41 13.40
N LEU A 67 0.16 -9.50 12.64
CA LEU A 67 -0.86 -9.97 11.70
C LEU A 67 -2.01 -10.72 12.39
N LYS A 68 -1.81 -11.20 13.62
CA LYS A 68 -2.83 -11.93 14.37
C LYS A 68 -3.76 -10.98 15.09
N THR A 69 -3.21 -9.89 15.60
CA THR A 69 -3.91 -8.95 16.47
C THR A 69 -4.18 -7.61 15.81
N GLY A 70 -3.61 -7.32 14.65
CA GLY A 70 -3.68 -6.02 13.98
C GLY A 70 -2.97 -4.89 14.72
N LYS A 71 -2.37 -5.15 15.89
CA LYS A 71 -1.67 -4.11 16.67
C LYS A 71 -0.43 -3.66 15.93
N LEU A 72 -0.17 -2.35 15.96
CA LEU A 72 1.02 -1.77 15.35
C LEU A 72 1.86 -1.00 16.35
N ILE A 73 3.16 -0.96 16.06
CA ILE A 73 4.13 -0.06 16.66
C ILE A 73 4.78 0.74 15.52
N ARG A 74 4.66 2.06 15.58
CA ARG A 74 5.26 2.99 14.61
C ARG A 74 6.38 3.77 15.29
N THR A 75 7.59 3.59 14.79
CA THR A 75 8.78 4.30 15.26
C THR A 75 9.21 5.32 14.21
N THR A 76 9.27 6.58 14.60
CA THR A 76 9.74 7.69 13.76
C THR A 76 11.04 8.23 14.34
N PHE A 77 12.09 8.27 13.54
CA PHE A 77 13.30 9.01 13.86
C PHE A 77 13.13 10.47 13.44
N ILE A 78 13.02 11.35 14.44
CA ILE A 78 12.96 12.81 14.24
C ILE A 78 14.39 13.32 14.41
N GLY A 79 15.01 13.73 13.31
CA GLY A 79 16.36 14.30 13.28
C GLY A 79 16.32 15.76 12.83
N GLU A 80 17.28 16.15 11.97
CA GLU A 80 17.40 17.53 11.48
C GLU A 80 16.09 18.07 10.88
N PRO A 81 15.76 19.36 11.14
CA PRO A 81 16.54 20.36 11.90
C PRO A 81 16.38 20.28 13.44
N PHE A 82 15.67 19.27 13.95
CA PHE A 82 15.39 19.12 15.38
C PHE A 82 16.47 18.31 16.10
N LYS A 83 16.46 18.34 17.44
CA LYS A 83 17.28 17.45 18.26
C LYS A 83 16.88 15.99 17.99
N PRO A 84 17.83 15.10 17.64
CA PRO A 84 17.55 13.69 17.37
C PRO A 84 16.76 13.03 18.50
N LYS A 85 15.62 12.43 18.16
CA LYS A 85 14.80 11.65 19.09
C LYS A 85 13.96 10.62 18.35
N TYR A 86 13.59 9.56 19.06
CA TYR A 86 12.60 8.60 18.60
C TYR A 86 11.22 8.97 19.15
N GLN A 87 10.22 8.95 18.27
CA GLN A 87 8.82 8.92 18.66
C GLN A 87 8.28 7.53 18.39
N ILE A 88 7.64 6.92 19.39
CA ILE A 88 6.99 5.62 19.27
C ILE A 88 5.49 5.85 19.45
N LEU A 89 4.70 5.36 18.51
CA LEU A 89 3.24 5.44 18.51
C LEU A 89 2.67 4.02 18.43
N PHE A 90 1.56 3.80 19.12
CA PHE A 90 0.81 2.55 19.09
C PHE A 90 -0.50 2.72 18.33
N GLY A 91 -0.98 1.65 17.73
CA GLY A 91 -2.22 1.69 16.96
C GLY A 91 -2.75 0.32 16.60
N TYR A 92 -3.68 0.32 15.66
CA TYR A 92 -4.36 -0.87 15.17
C TYR A 92 -4.65 -0.75 13.67
N CYS A 93 -4.48 -1.83 12.94
CA CYS A 93 -4.82 -1.98 11.53
C CYS A 93 -5.93 -3.03 11.40
N PRO A 94 -7.18 -2.64 11.10
CA PRO A 94 -8.24 -3.59 10.78
C PRO A 94 -7.90 -4.41 9.52
N ASP A 95 -8.37 -5.65 9.49
CA ASP A 95 -8.32 -6.54 8.32
C ASP A 95 -6.93 -6.75 7.70
N VAL A 96 -5.86 -6.59 8.49
CA VAL A 96 -4.47 -6.61 7.99
C VAL A 96 -4.16 -7.88 7.18
N SER A 97 -4.51 -9.07 7.69
CA SER A 97 -4.23 -10.33 7.01
C SER A 97 -4.95 -10.45 5.67
N GLN A 98 -6.19 -9.96 5.59
CA GLN A 98 -6.96 -10.00 4.35
C GLN A 98 -6.35 -9.07 3.29
N ILE A 99 -6.02 -7.83 3.68
CA ILE A 99 -5.44 -6.84 2.77
C ILE A 99 -4.09 -7.32 2.23
N LEU A 100 -3.23 -7.82 3.12
CA LEU A 100 -1.90 -8.32 2.74
C LEU A 100 -2.00 -9.56 1.85
N GLN A 101 -2.96 -10.46 2.10
CA GLN A 101 -3.20 -11.61 1.22
C GLN A 101 -3.61 -11.18 -0.19
N ILE A 102 -4.47 -10.18 -0.32
CA ILE A 102 -4.84 -9.61 -1.63
C ILE A 102 -3.61 -9.04 -2.34
N TRP A 103 -2.73 -8.35 -1.62
CA TRP A 103 -1.49 -7.84 -2.20
C TRP A 103 -0.57 -8.95 -2.69
N MET A 104 -0.41 -10.04 -1.93
CA MET A 104 0.42 -11.18 -2.34
C MET A 104 -0.15 -11.92 -3.54
N LEU A 105 -1.48 -12.09 -3.61
CA LEU A 105 -2.13 -12.75 -4.76
C LEU A 105 -1.95 -11.94 -6.06
N SER A 106 -1.84 -10.62 -5.96
CA SER A 106 -1.58 -9.76 -7.12
C SER A 106 -0.15 -9.83 -7.68
N GLU A 107 0.78 -10.53 -7.00
CA GLU A 107 2.15 -10.74 -7.47
C GLU A 107 2.31 -11.95 -8.38
N VAL A 108 1.37 -12.89 -8.36
CA VAL A 108 1.43 -14.08 -9.22
C VAL A 108 1.02 -13.65 -10.64
N PRO A 109 1.92 -13.67 -11.64
CA PRO A 109 1.50 -13.53 -13.02
C PRO A 109 0.54 -14.68 -13.29
N TYR A 110 -0.66 -14.41 -13.83
CA TYR A 110 -1.47 -15.50 -14.37
C TYR A 110 -0.60 -16.29 -15.34
N ASP A 111 -0.43 -17.60 -15.07
CA ASP A 111 0.32 -18.49 -15.96
C ASP A 111 -0.24 -18.32 -17.38
N ASN A 112 0.61 -17.88 -18.31
CA ASN A 112 0.28 -17.80 -19.75
C ASN A 112 0.24 -19.20 -20.37
#